data_AF-A0A6L8U2N9-F1
#
_entry.id   AF-A0A6L8U2N9-F1
#
_cell.length_a   1.000
_cell.length_b   1.000
_cell.length_c   1.000
_cell.angle_alpha   90.00
_cell.angle_beta   90.00
_cell.angle_gamma   90.00
#
_symmetry.space_group_name_H-M   'P 1'
#
loop_
_entity.id
_entity.type
_entity.pdbx_description
1 polymer ?
#
loop_
_entity_poly.entity_id
_entity_poly.type
_entity_poly.pdbx_seq_one_letter_code
_entity_poly.pdbx_strand_id
1 'polypeptide(L)'
;MPTFEIIRQNVVLIEKEDIRSYEIYPGINYMPVYWIRRDGKMHSFPGRARFIKISPEYKKEIKSFIKSQCIKMEDRDDLIRLVKYCNELYTQ
;
A
#
# COMPACT_ATOMS: atom_id res chain seq x y z
N MET A 1 -11.89 -15.72 4.91
CA MET A 1 -10.79 -15.42 3.97
C MET A 1 -10.57 -13.92 3.95
N PRO A 2 -9.33 -13.44 4.16
CA PRO A 2 -9.01 -12.04 3.94
C PRO A 2 -9.10 -11.69 2.45
N THR A 3 -9.72 -10.56 2.14
CA THR A 3 -9.76 -10.00 0.78
C THR A 3 -8.92 -8.74 0.74
N PHE A 4 -7.82 -8.76 0.00
CA PHE A 4 -6.94 -7.61 -0.17
C PHE A 4 -7.33 -6.81 -1.42
N GLU A 5 -7.73 -5.56 -1.21
CA GLU A 5 -8.05 -4.58 -2.26
C GLU A 5 -7.09 -3.39 -2.15
N ILE A 6 -6.59 -2.90 -3.29
CA ILE A 6 -5.78 -1.68 -3.37
C ILE A 6 -6.68 -0.52 -3.75
N ILE A 7 -6.69 0.50 -2.91
CA ILE A 7 -7.36 1.77 -3.20
C ILE A 7 -6.28 2.86 -3.27
N ARG A 8 -6.22 3.58 -4.39
CA ARG A 8 -5.40 4.78 -4.54
C ARG A 8 -6.22 5.98 -4.08
N GLN A 9 -5.80 6.68 -3.03
CA GLN A 9 -6.30 8.03 -2.78
C GLN A 9 -5.40 9.02 -3.53
N ASN A 10 -5.98 9.70 -4.53
CA ASN A 10 -5.42 10.95 -5.05
C ASN A 10 -6.24 12.08 -4.41
N VAL A 11 -5.72 12.74 -3.37
CA VAL A 11 -6.37 13.93 -2.82
C VAL A 11 -5.34 14.94 -2.33
N VAL A 12 -5.40 16.17 -2.87
CA VAL A 12 -5.07 17.41 -2.16
C VAL A 12 -6.41 17.99 -1.70
N LEU A 13 -6.58 18.19 -0.39
CA LEU A 13 -7.73 18.88 0.19
C LEU A 13 -7.32 20.32 0.49
N ILE A 14 -8.09 21.31 0.04
CA ILE A 14 -8.11 22.66 0.61
C ILE A 14 -9.58 22.96 0.89
N GLU A 15 -9.97 22.87 2.14
CA GLU A 15 -11.16 23.52 2.70
C GLU A 15 -10.77 24.90 3.26
N LYS A 16 -11.73 25.78 3.52
CA LYS A 16 -11.53 27.08 4.18
C LYS A 16 -12.39 27.08 5.45
N GLU A 17 -11.83 26.60 6.56
CA GLU A 17 -11.95 27.05 7.96
C GLU A 17 -11.67 25.95 9.02
N ASP A 18 -11.45 24.69 8.63
CA ASP A 18 -10.78 23.68 9.48
C ASP A 18 -9.94 22.71 8.62
N ILE A 19 -8.94 23.27 7.94
CA ILE A 19 -8.20 22.60 6.86
C ILE A 19 -7.02 21.81 7.39
N ARG A 20 -6.94 20.55 6.98
CA ARG A 20 -5.65 19.97 6.63
C ARG A 20 -5.43 20.12 5.13
N SER A 21 -4.91 21.27 4.72
CA SER A 21 -4.40 21.50 3.38
C SER A 21 -2.91 21.24 3.28
N TYR A 22 -2.54 20.31 2.39
CA TYR A 22 -1.16 20.18 1.92
C TYR A 22 -1.06 20.94 0.59
N GLU A 23 -0.47 22.13 0.61
CA GLU A 23 0.01 22.79 -0.60
C GLU A 23 1.10 21.89 -1.23
N ILE A 24 1.03 21.66 -2.55
CA ILE A 24 2.09 20.96 -3.27
C ILE A 24 3.29 21.93 -3.33
N TYR A 25 4.19 21.82 -2.35
CA TYR A 25 5.44 22.57 -2.38
C TYR A 25 6.33 21.99 -3.49
N PRO A 26 6.77 22.80 -4.47
CA PRO A 26 7.79 22.36 -5.41
C PRO A 26 9.05 21.96 -4.61
N GLY A 27 9.43 20.67 -4.70
CA GLY A 27 10.51 20.08 -3.92
C GLY A 27 10.09 19.01 -2.90
N ILE A 28 8.78 18.82 -2.65
CA ILE A 28 8.27 17.71 -1.83
C ILE A 28 7.86 16.55 -2.74
N ASN A 29 8.56 15.42 -2.61
CA ASN A 29 8.28 14.19 -3.36
C ASN A 29 7.10 13.47 -2.71
N TYR A 30 5.88 13.69 -3.23
CA TYR A 30 4.69 12.99 -2.77
C TYR A 30 4.75 11.53 -3.25
N MET A 31 5.25 10.65 -2.39
CA MET A 31 5.06 9.21 -2.61
C MET A 31 3.56 8.91 -2.65
N PRO A 32 3.07 8.16 -3.66
CA PRO A 32 1.67 7.73 -3.68
C PRO A 32 1.35 6.98 -2.38
N VAL A 33 0.33 7.44 -1.64
CA VAL A 33 -0.13 6.78 -0.44
C VAL A 33 -1.12 5.69 -0.85
N TYR A 34 -0.66 4.45 -0.82
CA TYR A 34 -1.49 3.28 -1.07
C TYR A 34 -2.10 2.76 0.23
N TRP A 35 -3.33 2.28 0.12
CA TRP A 35 -4.05 1.59 1.18
C TRP A 35 -4.39 0.17 0.76
N ILE A 36 -4.32 -0.74 1.73
CA ILE A 36 -4.78 -2.12 1.59
C ILE A 36 -5.88 -2.37 2.59
N ARG A 37 -6.98 -2.97 2.14
CA ARG A 37 -7.97 -3.55 3.04
C ARG A 37 -7.52 -4.95 3.45
N ARG A 38 -7.44 -5.25 4.74
CA ARG A 38 -7.21 -6.60 5.27
C ARG A 38 -8.18 -6.82 6.43
N ASP A 39 -8.90 -7.94 6.44
CA ASP A 39 -9.84 -8.30 7.53
C ASP A 39 -10.83 -7.17 7.86
N GLY A 40 -11.33 -6.48 6.83
CA GLY A 40 -12.24 -5.34 6.95
C GLY A 40 -11.59 -4.03 7.43
N LYS A 41 -10.29 -4.01 7.73
CA LYS A 41 -9.56 -2.84 8.20
C LYS A 41 -8.68 -2.24 7.10
N MET A 42 -8.61 -0.92 7.07
CA MET A 42 -7.80 -0.17 6.12
C MET A 42 -6.42 0.12 6.71
N HIS A 43 -5.37 -0.22 5.95
CA HIS A 43 -3.97 -0.02 6.36
C HIS A 43 -3.21 0.76 5.29
N SER A 44 -2.66 1.92 5.65
CA SER A 44 -1.74 2.67 4.80
C SER A 44 -0.30 2.17 4.97
N PHE A 45 0.45 2.16 3.88
CA PHE A 45 1.86 1.77 3.91
C PHE A 45 2.69 2.71 3.03
N PRO A 46 3.61 3.50 3.60
CA PRO A 46 4.52 4.35 2.82
C PRO A 46 5.69 3.56 2.21
N GLY A 47 5.73 2.23 2.38
CA GLY A 47 6.80 1.40 1.82
C GLY A 47 6.86 -0.02 2.36
N ARG A 48 7.88 -0.76 1.91
CA ARG A 48 8.04 -2.22 2.09
C ARG A 48 7.90 -2.67 3.55
N ALA A 49 8.56 -1.96 4.47
CA ALA A 49 8.61 -2.36 5.87
C ALA A 49 7.24 -2.31 6.55
N ARG A 50 6.41 -1.28 6.26
CA ARG A 50 5.04 -1.23 6.79
C ARG A 50 4.15 -2.23 6.09
N PHE A 51 4.28 -2.42 4.77
CA PHE A 51 3.51 -3.43 4.04
C PHE A 51 3.67 -4.81 4.68
N ILE A 52 4.92 -5.23 4.92
CA ILE A 52 5.21 -6.54 5.52
C ILE A 52 4.63 -6.67 6.94
N LYS A 53 4.58 -5.58 7.72
CA LYS A 53 3.96 -5.60 9.06
C LYS A 53 2.45 -5.81 9.01
N ILE A 54 1.78 -5.48 7.91
CA ILE A 54 0.35 -5.74 7.72
C ILE A 54 0.09 -7.23 7.58
N SER A 55 1.05 -8.02 7.07
CA SER A 55 0.95 -9.46 6.82
C SER A 55 2.05 -10.26 7.52
N PRO A 56 2.03 -10.37 8.86
CA PRO A 56 3.11 -11.01 9.62
C PRO A 56 3.21 -12.53 9.39
N GLU A 57 2.11 -13.20 9.12
CA GLU A 57 2.04 -14.67 8.94
C GLU A 57 2.88 -15.16 7.76
N TYR A 58 2.84 -14.46 6.63
CA TYR A 58 3.58 -14.82 5.40
C TYR A 58 4.77 -13.89 5.14
N LYS A 59 5.37 -13.37 6.20
CA LYS A 59 6.44 -12.36 6.11
C LYS A 59 7.63 -12.83 5.27
N LYS A 60 7.98 -14.13 5.30
CA LYS A 60 9.16 -14.67 4.60
C LYS A 60 8.87 -14.79 3.11
N GLU A 61 7.70 -15.30 2.76
CA GLU A 61 7.16 -15.52 1.42
C GLU A 61 7.00 -14.19 0.70
N ILE A 62 6.33 -13.22 1.35
CA ILE A 62 6.12 -11.86 0.83
C ILE A 62 7.46 -11.17 0.57
N LYS A 63 8.42 -11.26 1.50
CA LYS A 63 9.77 -10.70 1.29
C LYS A 63 10.49 -11.34 0.10
N SER A 64 10.40 -12.67 -0.02
CA SER A 64 11.00 -13.41 -1.12
C SER A 64 10.42 -12.97 -2.46
N PHE A 65 9.09 -12.88 -2.54
CA PHE A 65 8.37 -12.46 -3.75
C PHE A 65 8.71 -11.01 -4.15
N ILE A 66 8.73 -10.07 -3.20
CA ILE A 66 9.14 -8.68 -3.47
C ILE A 66 10.54 -8.63 -4.09
N LYS A 67 11.47 -9.44 -3.58
CA LYS A 67 12.85 -9.48 -4.08
C LYS A 67 12.94 -10.16 -5.44
N SER A 68 12.28 -11.30 -5.64
CA SER A 68 12.38 -12.09 -6.87
C SER A 68 11.65 -11.44 -8.06
N GLN A 69 10.55 -10.74 -7.80
CA GLN A 69 9.77 -10.04 -8.81
C GLN A 69 10.14 -8.56 -8.95
N CYS A 70 11.16 -8.10 -8.22
CA CYS A 70 11.63 -6.71 -8.24
C CYS A 70 10.53 -5.66 -7.96
N ILE A 71 9.60 -5.95 -7.05
CA ILE A 71 8.44 -5.11 -6.75
C ILE A 71 8.87 -3.72 -6.24
N LYS A 72 8.45 -2.68 -6.94
CA LYS A 72 8.55 -1.27 -6.56
C LYS A 72 7.29 -0.86 -5.81
N MET A 73 7.46 -0.18 -4.68
CA MET A 73 6.31 0.18 -3.81
C MET A 73 5.62 1.47 -4.27
N GLU A 74 6.29 2.22 -5.12
CA GLU A 74 5.84 3.41 -5.81
C GLU A 74 5.10 3.09 -7.13
N ASP A 75 5.21 1.86 -7.62
CA ASP A 75 4.58 1.40 -8.86
C ASP A 75 3.26 0.68 -8.56
N ARG A 76 2.20 1.13 -9.22
CA ARG A 76 0.85 0.61 -8.99
C ARG A 76 0.70 -0.85 -9.43
N ASP A 77 1.25 -1.20 -10.57
CA ASP A 77 1.06 -2.53 -11.17
C ASP A 77 1.85 -3.57 -10.39
N ASP A 78 3.04 -3.21 -9.92
CA ASP A 78 3.82 -3.98 -8.95
C ASP A 78 3.05 -4.25 -7.66
N LEU A 79 2.37 -3.24 -7.11
CA LEU A 79 1.54 -3.43 -5.93
C LEU A 79 0.33 -4.33 -6.19
N ILE A 80 -0.33 -4.20 -7.35
CA ILE A 80 -1.43 -5.10 -7.75
C ILE A 80 -0.93 -6.55 -7.81
N ARG A 81 0.25 -6.79 -8.41
CA ARG A 81 0.86 -8.13 -8.46
C ARG A 81 1.15 -8.67 -7.06
N LEU A 82 1.71 -7.84 -6.18
CA LEU A 82 1.98 -8.21 -4.80
C LEU A 82 0.71 -8.57 -4.02
N VAL A 83 -0.37 -7.80 -4.18
CA VAL A 83 -1.64 -8.06 -3.51
C VAL A 83 -2.33 -9.32 -4.03
N LYS A 84 -2.26 -9.59 -5.34
CA LYS A 84 -2.72 -10.87 -5.90
C LYS A 84 -1.99 -12.05 -5.27
N TYR A 85 -0.67 -11.99 -5.19
CA TYR A 85 0.13 -13.02 -4.54
C TYR A 85 -0.24 -13.21 -3.05
N CYS A 86 -0.46 -12.10 -2.32
CA CYS A 86 -0.97 -12.19 -0.95
C CYS A 86 -2.33 -12.91 -0.91
N ASN A 87 -3.29 -12.55 -1.76
CA ASN A 87 -4.60 -13.23 -1.77
C ASN A 87 -4.47 -14.75 -2.02
N GLU A 88 -3.58 -15.17 -2.91
CA GLU A 88 -3.30 -16.59 -3.17
C GLU A 88 -2.78 -17.32 -1.92
N LEU A 89 -1.86 -16.70 -1.17
CA LEU A 89 -1.29 -17.29 0.06
C LEU A 89 -2.33 -17.53 1.17
N TYR A 90 -3.32 -16.64 1.33
CA TYR A 90 -4.36 -16.77 2.36
C TYR A 90 -5.60 -17.56 1.91
N THR A 91 -5.62 -18.03 0.65
CA THR A 91 -6.67 -18.91 0.12
C THR A 91 -6.27 -20.39 0.24
N GLN A 92 -4.99 -20.67 0.50
CA GLN A 92 -4.47 -22.00 0.83
C GLN A 92 -4.86 -22.42 2.24
#